data_AF-A0A8H6NH81-F1
#
_entry.id   AF-A0A8H6NH81-F1
#
_cell.length_a   1.000
_cell.length_b   1.000
_cell.length_c   1.000
_cell.angle_alpha   90.00
_cell.angle_beta   90.00
_cell.angle_gamma   90.00
#
_symmetry.space_group_name_H-M   'P 1'
#
loop_
_entity.id
_entity.type
_entity.pdbx_description
1 polymer ?
#
loop_
_entity_poly.entity_id
_entity_poly.type
_entity_poly.pdbx_seq_one_letter_code
_entity_poly.pdbx_strand_id
1 'polypeptide(L)'
;MSSGNQEPHLTGLVNIALNIVIWEHILDGLVLMGYEKTLVSCAVTCKELTHSALRRLYSIAAEKWEALLPGLFSGRQLQTLSLDNPEGLDDAAANTIMERLPALKHLTVIRPELGDAQEMASFISALKPDQLRSFSYSFHEFQVPVLQAIAGLTGLQGLELTFNVYSPVDLHVLALLTNLTSLRLIKNDHIYPDQQAQFEEWAYALPHLRLEKLHIYDTECSIDLYRALRSQRLKYLFLHEHIWTERQHYGLADPYEPIYRRMRKERAQAVMEAVVAMPCLRDLRLHTRFDLTTEHLREMARCVPRLETLSCMVACEKGEQAEPLETLEEFKHLTSLTCLGWTTFSARYILEWI
;
A
#
# COMPACT_ATOMS: atom_id res chain seq x y z
N MET A 1 62.53 31.68 30.10
CA MET A 1 62.29 30.84 28.91
C MET A 1 61.69 29.53 29.39
N SER A 2 60.36 29.40 29.31
CA SER A 2 59.63 28.16 29.64
C SER A 2 58.53 28.03 28.60
N SER A 3 58.78 27.24 27.55
CA SER A 3 57.82 26.91 26.51
C SER A 3 56.92 25.78 27.03
N GLY A 4 55.67 26.12 27.35
CA GLY A 4 54.63 25.13 27.65
C GLY A 4 54.09 24.51 26.37
N ASN A 5 54.24 23.19 26.24
CA ASN A 5 53.57 22.38 25.23
C ASN A 5 52.08 22.31 25.57
N GLN A 6 51.22 22.85 24.71
CA GLN A 6 49.79 22.52 24.68
C GLN A 6 49.59 21.35 23.72
N GLU A 7 49.07 20.23 24.23
CA GLU A 7 48.54 19.15 23.40
C GLU A 7 47.24 19.59 22.71
N PRO A 8 47.02 19.27 21.42
CA PRO A 8 45.77 19.57 20.76
C PRO A 8 44.68 18.57 21.17
N HIS A 9 43.65 19.07 21.85
CA HIS A 9 42.38 18.35 22.03
C HIS A 9 41.69 18.15 20.67
N LEU A 10 41.81 16.95 20.10
CA LEU A 10 40.98 16.50 18.98
C LEU A 10 39.68 15.87 19.52
N THR A 11 38.71 16.71 19.86
CA THR A 11 37.34 16.29 20.19
C THR A 11 36.35 16.65 19.07
N GLY A 12 36.76 16.46 17.82
CA GLY A 12 35.87 16.50 16.67
C GLY A 12 35.49 15.08 16.29
N LEU A 13 34.30 14.61 16.69
CA LEU A 13 33.68 13.44 16.06
C LEU A 13 33.47 13.78 14.58
N VAL A 14 34.41 13.35 13.74
CA VAL A 14 34.26 13.40 12.28
C VAL A 14 33.09 12.49 11.96
N ASN A 15 31.95 13.09 11.63
CA ASN A 15 30.76 12.38 11.19
C ASN A 15 31.04 11.88 9.77
N ILE A 16 31.71 10.73 9.66
CA ILE A 16 31.96 10.06 8.38
C ILE A 16 30.62 9.48 7.94
N ALA A 17 29.83 10.27 7.21
CA ALA A 17 28.66 9.81 6.50
C ALA A 17 29.10 8.90 5.34
N LEU A 18 29.38 7.64 5.66
CA LEU A 18 29.59 6.60 4.65
C LEU A 18 28.30 6.40 3.86
N ASN A 19 28.42 6.37 2.54
CA ASN A 19 27.29 6.20 1.62
C ASN A 19 26.52 4.90 1.94
N ILE A 20 25.19 4.99 2.03
CA ILE A 20 24.30 3.86 2.34
C ILE A 20 24.57 2.65 1.43
N VAL A 21 24.91 2.86 0.15
CA VAL A 21 25.21 1.79 -0.82
C VAL A 21 26.42 0.96 -0.39
N ILE A 22 27.44 1.58 0.21
CA ILE A 22 28.63 0.87 0.71
C ILE A 22 28.26 0.01 1.91
N TRP A 23 27.42 0.53 2.81
CA TRP A 23 26.92 -0.23 3.96
C TRP A 23 26.08 -1.42 3.52
N GLU A 24 25.21 -1.27 2.51
CA GLU A 24 24.46 -2.39 1.93
C GLU A 24 25.42 -3.52 1.49
N HIS A 25 26.48 -3.20 0.74
CA HIS A 25 27.45 -4.19 0.27
C HIS A 25 28.24 -4.85 1.42
N ILE A 26 28.59 -4.09 2.47
CA ILE A 26 29.26 -4.64 3.65
C ILE A 26 28.33 -5.61 4.37
N LEU A 27 27.07 -5.24 4.57
CA LEU A 27 26.09 -6.08 5.24
C LEU A 27 25.80 -7.35 4.41
N ASP A 28 25.74 -7.26 3.08
CA ASP A 28 25.65 -8.43 2.18
C ASP A 28 26.86 -9.36 2.35
N GLY A 29 28.06 -8.80 2.43
CA GLY A 29 29.28 -9.55 2.72
C GLY A 29 29.22 -10.27 4.09
N LEU A 30 28.65 -9.63 5.11
CA LEU A 30 28.47 -10.27 6.43
C LEU A 30 27.49 -11.44 6.37
N VAL A 31 26.43 -11.36 5.55
CA VAL A 31 25.50 -12.50 5.33
C VAL A 31 26.24 -13.65 4.65
N LEU A 32 26.93 -13.37 3.54
CA LEU A 32 27.65 -14.37 2.75
C LEU A 32 28.74 -15.09 3.57
N MET A 33 29.37 -14.39 4.50
CA MET A 33 30.39 -14.95 5.38
C MET A 33 29.84 -15.65 6.63
N GLY A 34 28.51 -15.68 6.85
CA GLY A 34 27.92 -16.26 8.06
C GLY A 34 28.28 -15.49 9.33
N TYR A 35 28.33 -14.15 9.25
CA TYR A 35 28.56 -13.27 10.40
C TYR A 35 27.25 -12.70 10.94
N GLU A 36 26.29 -13.57 11.21
CA GLU A 36 24.95 -13.16 11.66
C GLU A 36 25.00 -12.43 13.00
N LYS A 37 25.90 -12.80 13.93
CA LYS A 37 26.09 -12.09 15.19
C LYS A 37 26.56 -10.64 14.99
N THR A 38 27.40 -10.40 13.99
CA THR A 38 27.88 -9.06 13.64
C THR A 38 26.75 -8.24 13.05
N LEU A 39 25.92 -8.84 12.19
CA LEU A 39 24.71 -8.20 11.68
C LEU A 39 23.73 -7.84 12.81
N VAL A 40 23.53 -8.73 13.79
CA VAL A 40 22.70 -8.43 14.98
C VAL A 40 23.29 -7.26 15.75
N SER A 41 24.61 -7.24 15.95
CA SER A 41 25.29 -6.12 16.60
C SER A 41 25.04 -4.82 15.84
N CYS A 42 25.27 -4.80 14.51
CA CYS A 42 24.99 -3.65 13.65
C CYS A 42 23.53 -3.18 13.77
N ALA A 43 22.58 -4.13 13.79
CA ALA A 43 21.17 -3.84 13.91
C ALA A 43 20.80 -3.18 15.25
N VAL A 44 21.44 -3.62 16.34
CA VAL A 44 21.19 -3.10 17.69
C VAL A 44 21.91 -1.78 17.95
N THR A 45 23.12 -1.60 17.44
CA THR A 45 24.01 -0.48 17.80
C THR A 45 23.83 0.76 16.93
N CYS A 46 23.35 0.62 15.69
CA CYS A 46 23.26 1.76 14.75
C CYS A 46 21.87 1.90 14.14
N LYS A 47 21.13 2.95 14.53
CA LYS A 47 19.76 3.22 14.07
C LYS A 47 19.64 3.35 12.55
N GLU A 48 20.67 3.89 11.90
CA GLU A 48 20.73 4.08 10.44
C GLU A 48 20.92 2.77 9.69
N LEU A 49 21.66 1.82 10.29
CA LEU A 49 21.89 0.49 9.73
C LEU A 49 20.88 -0.54 10.20
N THR A 50 20.07 -0.24 11.21
CA THR A 50 19.08 -1.16 11.79
C THR A 50 18.19 -1.76 10.71
N HIS A 51 17.63 -0.95 9.83
CA HIS A 51 16.72 -1.45 8.79
C HIS A 51 17.45 -2.38 7.80
N SER A 52 18.60 -1.95 7.28
CA SER A 52 19.41 -2.69 6.31
C SER A 52 20.00 -3.99 6.86
N ALA A 53 20.44 -3.98 8.11
CA ALA A 53 20.99 -5.15 8.81
C ALA A 53 19.88 -6.14 9.18
N LEU A 54 18.72 -5.64 9.66
CA LEU A 54 17.57 -6.48 9.94
C LEU A 54 17.01 -7.14 8.69
N ARG A 55 16.90 -6.41 7.56
CA ARG A 55 16.45 -7.00 6.28
C ARG A 55 17.27 -8.23 5.90
N ARG A 56 18.58 -8.15 6.08
CA ARG A 56 19.55 -9.21 5.81
C ARG A 56 19.60 -10.33 6.84
N LEU A 57 19.24 -10.03 8.10
CA LEU A 57 19.03 -11.05 9.13
C LEU A 57 17.72 -11.81 8.90
N TYR A 58 16.71 -11.15 8.35
CA TYR A 58 15.42 -11.75 8.04
C TYR A 58 15.42 -12.54 6.73
N SER A 59 16.39 -12.31 5.84
CA SER A 59 16.65 -13.18 4.68
C SER A 59 17.44 -14.46 5.03
N ILE A 60 17.76 -14.68 6.31
CA ILE A 60 18.44 -15.88 6.79
C ILE A 60 17.38 -16.92 7.13
N ALA A 61 17.60 -18.15 6.65
CA ALA A 61 16.71 -19.30 6.87
C ALA A 61 16.21 -19.41 8.32
N ALA A 62 14.91 -19.73 8.47
CA ALA A 62 14.19 -19.82 9.74
C ALA A 62 14.95 -20.65 10.81
N GLU A 63 15.66 -21.70 10.40
CA GLU A 63 16.45 -22.57 11.28
C GLU A 63 17.53 -21.82 12.10
N LYS A 64 18.06 -20.71 11.58
CA LYS A 64 19.07 -19.91 12.29
C LYS A 64 18.45 -18.89 13.26
N TRP A 65 17.13 -18.73 13.26
CA TRP A 65 16.44 -17.77 14.12
C TRP A 65 16.59 -18.17 15.58
N GLU A 66 16.49 -19.45 15.94
CA GLU A 66 16.64 -19.90 17.33
C GLU A 66 17.95 -19.43 17.99
N ALA A 67 19.04 -19.38 17.21
CA ALA A 67 20.34 -18.92 17.68
C ALA A 67 20.47 -17.39 17.75
N LEU A 68 19.69 -16.64 16.98
CA LEU A 68 19.80 -15.18 16.81
C LEU A 68 18.76 -14.41 17.64
N LEU A 69 17.56 -14.97 17.84
CA LEU A 69 16.45 -14.36 18.55
C LEU A 69 16.80 -13.93 20.00
N PRO A 70 17.53 -14.74 20.82
CA PRO A 70 17.84 -14.32 22.19
C PRO A 70 18.64 -13.00 22.27
N GLY A 71 19.54 -12.77 21.31
CA GLY A 71 20.37 -11.57 21.24
C GLY A 71 19.65 -10.35 20.64
N LEU A 72 18.79 -10.57 19.64
CA LEU A 72 18.03 -9.51 18.96
C LEU A 72 16.96 -8.86 19.85
N PHE A 73 16.37 -9.62 20.79
CA PHE A 73 15.15 -9.22 21.49
C PHE A 73 15.31 -9.03 23.00
N SER A 74 16.53 -9.08 23.51
CA SER A 74 16.82 -8.73 24.90
C SER A 74 16.52 -7.24 25.16
N GLY A 75 15.31 -6.95 25.67
CA GLY A 75 14.93 -5.63 26.20
C GLY A 75 14.19 -4.68 25.26
N ARG A 76 13.84 -5.09 24.02
CA ARG A 76 13.03 -4.27 23.09
C ARG A 76 11.73 -4.97 22.71
N GLN A 77 10.61 -4.24 22.80
CA GLN A 77 9.30 -4.66 22.29
C GLN A 77 9.22 -4.37 20.79
N LEU A 78 9.65 -5.33 19.95
CA LEU A 78 9.50 -5.19 18.51
C LEU A 78 8.01 -5.22 18.15
N GLN A 79 7.51 -4.14 17.54
CA GLN A 79 6.10 -4.02 17.12
C GLN A 79 5.89 -4.32 15.64
N THR A 80 6.94 -4.24 14.82
CA THR A 80 6.87 -4.45 13.36
C THR A 80 7.96 -5.41 12.91
N LEU A 81 7.59 -6.41 12.13
CA LEU A 81 8.49 -7.40 11.54
C LEU A 81 8.19 -7.50 10.05
N SER A 82 9.23 -7.51 9.23
CA SER A 82 9.12 -7.73 7.78
C SER A 82 10.00 -8.91 7.39
N LEU A 83 9.41 -9.90 6.75
CA LEU A 83 10.06 -11.11 6.27
C LEU A 83 10.16 -11.01 4.76
N ASP A 84 11.39 -10.98 4.25
CA ASP A 84 11.71 -10.96 2.82
C ASP A 84 12.34 -12.33 2.52
N ASN A 85 11.71 -13.09 1.61
CA ASN A 85 12.05 -14.48 1.29
C ASN A 85 11.72 -15.55 2.38
N PRO A 86 10.46 -15.99 2.47
CA PRO A 86 9.96 -16.83 3.57
C PRO A 86 10.23 -18.33 3.38
N GLU A 87 11.46 -18.74 3.11
CA GLU A 87 11.82 -20.17 3.16
C GLU A 87 11.76 -20.68 4.61
N GLY A 88 11.05 -21.79 4.83
CA GLY A 88 10.87 -22.39 6.16
C GLY A 88 9.92 -21.63 7.09
N LEU A 89 8.99 -20.84 6.54
CA LEU A 89 7.88 -20.30 7.33
C LEU A 89 6.77 -21.36 7.45
N ASP A 90 6.86 -22.15 8.50
CA ASP A 90 5.89 -23.17 8.93
C ASP A 90 5.20 -22.79 10.26
N ASP A 91 4.41 -23.70 10.81
CA ASP A 91 3.73 -23.48 12.09
C ASP A 91 4.71 -23.32 13.27
N ALA A 92 5.86 -24.02 13.26
CA ALA A 92 6.89 -23.89 14.28
C ALA A 92 7.53 -22.48 14.26
N ALA A 93 7.81 -21.94 13.08
CA ALA A 93 8.31 -20.59 12.90
C ALA A 93 7.29 -19.55 13.41
N ALA A 94 6.00 -19.70 13.06
CA ALA A 94 4.94 -18.82 13.53
C ALA A 94 4.84 -18.80 15.07
N ASN A 95 4.84 -19.98 15.70
CA ASN A 95 4.79 -20.11 17.16
C ASN A 95 6.01 -19.43 17.81
N THR A 96 7.20 -19.66 17.27
CA THR A 96 8.44 -19.04 17.75
C THR A 96 8.36 -17.51 17.68
N ILE A 97 7.89 -16.95 16.56
CA ILE A 97 7.69 -15.50 16.40
C ILE A 97 6.70 -14.99 17.45
N MET A 98 5.55 -15.64 17.61
CA MET A 98 4.51 -15.20 18.53
C MET A 98 4.92 -15.28 20.01
N GLU A 99 5.71 -16.27 20.39
CA GLU A 99 6.25 -16.43 21.75
C GLU A 99 7.36 -15.43 22.06
N ARG A 100 8.28 -15.22 21.12
CA ARG A 100 9.46 -14.38 21.33
C ARG A 100 9.16 -12.90 21.13
N LEU A 101 8.11 -12.55 20.38
CA LEU A 101 7.73 -11.17 20.06
C LEU A 101 6.30 -10.86 20.53
N PRO A 102 6.02 -10.90 21.85
CA PRO A 102 4.65 -10.70 22.38
C PRO A 102 4.08 -9.30 22.09
N ALA A 103 4.94 -8.32 21.79
CA ALA A 103 4.56 -6.97 21.44
C ALA A 103 4.35 -6.76 19.93
N LEU A 104 4.54 -7.78 19.09
CA LEU A 104 4.38 -7.66 17.65
C LEU A 104 2.94 -7.29 17.30
N LYS A 105 2.78 -6.25 16.48
CA LYS A 105 1.49 -5.73 16.01
C LYS A 105 1.39 -5.72 14.49
N HIS A 106 2.52 -5.63 13.79
CA HIS A 106 2.57 -5.53 12.35
C HIS A 106 3.50 -6.60 11.80
N LEU A 107 2.99 -7.43 10.90
CA LEU A 107 3.78 -8.43 10.20
C LEU A 107 3.61 -8.24 8.69
N THR A 108 4.74 -8.12 8.01
CA THR A 108 4.82 -8.07 6.55
C THR A 108 5.55 -9.30 6.06
N VAL A 109 4.98 -9.99 5.09
CA VAL A 109 5.60 -11.15 4.44
C VAL A 109 5.65 -10.88 2.94
N ILE A 110 6.86 -10.70 2.43
CA ILE A 110 7.13 -10.49 1.01
C ILE A 110 7.69 -11.80 0.48
N ARG A 111 6.88 -12.49 -0.33
CA ARG A 111 7.27 -13.74 -0.98
C ARG A 111 7.60 -13.48 -2.45
N PRO A 112 8.87 -13.56 -2.85
CA PRO A 112 9.26 -13.37 -4.24
C PRO A 112 8.98 -14.62 -5.12
N GLU A 113 8.90 -15.82 -4.54
CA GLU A 113 8.87 -17.08 -5.29
C GLU A 113 7.65 -17.97 -4.99
N LEU A 114 7.42 -18.95 -5.88
CA LEU A 114 6.41 -20.00 -5.76
C LEU A 114 6.77 -20.97 -4.62
N GLY A 115 6.36 -20.64 -3.40
CA GLY A 115 6.42 -21.56 -2.26
C GLY A 115 5.13 -22.37 -2.09
N ASP A 116 5.19 -23.41 -1.27
CA ASP A 116 4.00 -24.20 -0.91
C ASP A 116 2.95 -23.29 -0.23
N ALA A 117 1.77 -23.21 -0.86
CA ALA A 117 0.63 -22.45 -0.37
C ALA A 117 0.10 -23.01 0.95
N GLN A 118 0.18 -24.32 1.15
CA GLN A 118 -0.30 -25.00 2.34
C GLN A 118 0.63 -24.77 3.53
N GLU A 119 1.94 -24.76 3.30
CA GLU A 119 2.93 -24.43 4.33
C GLU A 119 2.71 -22.99 4.83
N MET A 120 2.56 -22.03 3.91
CA MET A 120 2.27 -20.65 4.27
C MET A 120 0.92 -20.49 4.96
N ALA A 121 -0.12 -21.18 4.48
CA ALA A 121 -1.41 -21.18 5.16
C ALA A 121 -1.30 -21.74 6.59
N SER A 122 -0.46 -22.74 6.81
CA SER A 122 -0.19 -23.33 8.13
C SER A 122 0.55 -22.33 9.02
N PHE A 123 1.59 -21.66 8.51
CA PHE A 123 2.28 -20.56 9.19
C PHE A 123 1.30 -19.45 9.62
N ILE A 124 0.47 -18.95 8.69
CA ILE A 124 -0.49 -17.88 8.98
C ILE A 124 -1.53 -18.34 10.01
N SER A 125 -2.03 -19.58 9.89
CA SER A 125 -3.01 -20.15 10.82
C SER A 125 -2.45 -20.33 12.23
N ALA A 126 -1.14 -20.52 12.36
CA ALA A 126 -0.45 -20.61 13.65
C ALA A 126 -0.14 -19.24 14.28
N LEU A 127 -0.30 -18.13 13.55
CA LEU A 127 -0.23 -16.80 14.14
C LEU A 127 -1.41 -16.57 15.09
N LYS A 128 -1.17 -15.89 16.21
CA LYS A 128 -2.23 -15.61 17.19
C LYS A 128 -3.19 -14.54 16.63
N PRO A 129 -4.49 -14.84 16.46
CA PRO A 129 -5.45 -13.93 15.82
C PRO A 129 -5.55 -12.54 16.48
N ASP A 130 -5.38 -12.48 17.80
CA ASP A 130 -5.53 -11.25 18.59
C ASP A 130 -4.22 -10.47 18.79
N GLN A 131 -3.08 -11.04 18.41
CA GLN A 131 -1.78 -10.42 18.63
C GLN A 131 -1.49 -9.35 17.58
N LEU A 132 -1.75 -9.65 16.31
CA LEU A 132 -1.51 -8.78 15.18
C LEU A 132 -2.66 -7.78 14.97
N ARG A 133 -2.29 -6.53 14.66
CA ARG A 133 -3.20 -5.46 14.25
C ARG A 133 -3.14 -5.19 12.76
N SER A 134 -2.00 -5.43 12.14
CA SER A 134 -1.83 -5.29 10.70
C SER A 134 -1.08 -6.47 10.13
N PHE A 135 -1.52 -6.91 8.95
CA PHE A 135 -0.84 -7.92 8.17
C PHE A 135 -0.67 -7.44 6.74
N SER A 136 0.48 -7.73 6.14
CA SER A 136 0.77 -7.46 4.75
C SER A 136 1.34 -8.70 4.08
N TYR A 137 0.81 -9.06 2.92
CA TYR A 137 1.22 -10.25 2.19
C TYR A 137 1.27 -9.98 0.69
N SER A 138 2.35 -10.41 0.05
CA SER A 138 2.49 -10.37 -1.41
C SER A 138 2.25 -11.76 -2.00
N PHE A 139 1.21 -11.89 -2.81
CA PHE A 139 0.90 -13.05 -3.62
C PHE A 139 1.70 -13.01 -4.92
N HIS A 140 2.48 -14.06 -5.18
CA HIS A 140 2.96 -14.34 -6.52
C HIS A 140 1.81 -14.88 -7.39
N GLU A 141 1.15 -15.94 -6.93
CA GLU A 141 -0.03 -16.52 -7.56
C GLU A 141 -1.19 -16.62 -6.56
N PHE A 142 -2.39 -16.94 -7.06
CA PHE A 142 -3.55 -17.11 -6.21
C PHE A 142 -3.44 -18.37 -5.36
N GLN A 143 -3.60 -18.19 -4.04
CA GLN A 143 -3.50 -19.27 -3.05
C GLN A 143 -4.68 -19.19 -2.09
N VAL A 144 -5.80 -19.86 -2.43
CA VAL A 144 -7.02 -19.95 -1.59
C VAL A 144 -6.70 -20.28 -0.13
N PRO A 145 -5.83 -21.28 0.18
CA PRO A 145 -5.55 -21.65 1.57
C PRO A 145 -4.94 -20.49 2.38
N VAL A 146 -4.08 -19.70 1.74
CA VAL A 146 -3.45 -18.52 2.38
C VAL A 146 -4.50 -17.47 2.71
N LEU A 147 -5.43 -17.20 1.78
CA LEU A 147 -6.48 -16.21 2.02
C LEU A 147 -7.45 -16.64 3.13
N GLN A 148 -7.79 -17.94 3.18
CA GLN A 148 -8.58 -18.52 4.26
C GLN A 148 -7.86 -18.42 5.61
N ALA A 149 -6.55 -18.69 5.65
CA ALA A 149 -5.75 -18.53 6.87
C ALA A 149 -5.72 -17.07 7.34
N ILE A 150 -5.57 -16.11 6.42
CA ILE A 150 -5.64 -14.67 6.73
C ILE A 150 -6.99 -14.30 7.34
N ALA A 151 -8.09 -14.83 6.80
CA ALA A 151 -9.43 -14.59 7.34
C ALA A 151 -9.62 -15.11 8.79
N GLY A 152 -8.78 -16.06 9.22
CA GLY A 152 -8.70 -16.52 10.61
C GLY A 152 -8.08 -15.51 11.58
N LEU A 153 -7.37 -14.49 11.09
CA LEU A 153 -6.75 -13.44 11.90
C LEU A 153 -7.78 -12.35 12.28
N THR A 154 -8.81 -12.75 13.01
CA THR A 154 -9.99 -11.92 13.33
C THR A 154 -9.70 -10.63 14.12
N GLY A 155 -8.52 -10.51 14.74
CA GLY A 155 -8.07 -9.31 15.44
C GLY A 155 -7.46 -8.22 14.54
N LEU A 156 -7.31 -8.48 13.23
CA LEU A 156 -6.74 -7.54 12.27
C LEU A 156 -7.61 -6.29 12.09
N GLN A 157 -6.93 -5.16 12.04
CA GLN A 157 -7.49 -3.83 11.77
C GLN A 157 -6.99 -3.26 10.44
N GLY A 158 -5.80 -3.69 10.00
CA GLY A 158 -5.19 -3.34 8.72
C GLY A 158 -4.79 -4.58 7.93
N LEU A 159 -5.12 -4.59 6.64
CA LEU A 159 -4.71 -5.64 5.71
C LEU A 159 -4.19 -5.00 4.42
N GLU A 160 -3.01 -5.43 3.99
CA GLU A 160 -2.43 -5.05 2.70
C GLU A 160 -2.12 -6.30 1.90
N LEU A 161 -2.80 -6.48 0.75
CA LEU A 161 -2.53 -7.58 -0.16
C LEU A 161 -1.95 -7.03 -1.45
N THR A 162 -0.81 -7.58 -1.86
CA THR A 162 -0.18 -7.28 -3.14
C THR A 162 -0.32 -8.48 -4.06
N PHE A 163 -0.80 -8.30 -5.28
CA PHE A 163 -1.01 -9.34 -6.28
C PHE A 163 -0.04 -9.11 -7.43
N ASN A 164 0.89 -10.03 -7.62
CA ASN A 164 1.88 -9.94 -8.70
C ASN A 164 1.40 -10.57 -10.00
N VAL A 165 0.37 -11.43 -10.01
CA VAL A 165 -0.10 -12.03 -11.28
C VAL A 165 -1.63 -12.02 -11.35
N TYR A 166 -2.31 -12.66 -10.40
CA TYR A 166 -3.78 -12.79 -10.41
C TYR A 166 -4.39 -12.23 -9.14
N SER A 167 -5.51 -11.52 -9.26
CA SER A 167 -6.33 -11.20 -8.10
C SER A 167 -7.15 -12.44 -7.67
N PRO A 168 -7.33 -12.66 -6.36
CA PRO A 168 -8.03 -13.81 -5.80
C PRO A 168 -9.53 -13.83 -6.12
N VAL A 169 -10.07 -15.03 -6.38
CA VAL A 169 -11.50 -15.27 -6.65
C VAL A 169 -12.33 -15.37 -5.37
N ASP A 170 -11.70 -15.55 -4.19
CA ASP A 170 -12.40 -15.81 -2.93
C ASP A 170 -12.30 -14.66 -1.92
N LEU A 171 -12.22 -13.40 -2.35
CA LEU A 171 -12.08 -12.28 -1.41
C LEU A 171 -13.27 -12.06 -0.48
N HIS A 172 -14.42 -12.67 -0.76
CA HIS A 172 -15.55 -12.70 0.15
C HIS A 172 -15.17 -13.28 1.53
N VAL A 173 -14.15 -14.14 1.63
CA VAL A 173 -13.68 -14.65 2.93
C VAL A 173 -13.14 -13.55 3.84
N LEU A 174 -12.68 -12.41 3.29
CA LEU A 174 -12.26 -11.27 4.09
C LEU A 174 -13.41 -10.64 4.87
N ALA A 175 -14.68 -10.90 4.52
CA ALA A 175 -15.84 -10.47 5.30
C ALA A 175 -15.84 -11.04 6.73
N LEU A 176 -15.07 -12.10 6.99
CA LEU A 176 -14.87 -12.65 8.33
C LEU A 176 -14.01 -11.75 9.22
N LEU A 177 -13.22 -10.83 8.64
CA LEU A 177 -12.40 -9.86 9.36
C LEU A 177 -13.24 -8.68 9.85
N THR A 178 -14.13 -8.95 10.81
CA THR A 178 -15.10 -7.98 11.33
C THR A 178 -14.50 -6.73 11.99
N ASN A 179 -13.23 -6.81 12.40
CA ASN A 179 -12.46 -5.69 12.98
C ASN A 179 -11.64 -4.90 11.94
N LEU A 180 -11.68 -5.30 10.66
CA LEU A 180 -10.89 -4.67 9.61
C LEU A 180 -11.41 -3.27 9.31
N THR A 181 -10.55 -2.27 9.52
CA THR A 181 -10.84 -0.85 9.27
C THR A 181 -10.07 -0.27 8.09
N SER A 182 -8.96 -0.90 7.70
CA SER A 182 -8.10 -0.46 6.61
C SER A 182 -7.78 -1.62 5.70
N LEU A 183 -8.11 -1.47 4.42
CA LEU A 183 -7.81 -2.45 3.39
C LEU A 183 -7.03 -1.76 2.26
N ARG A 184 -5.88 -2.33 1.92
CA ARG A 184 -5.11 -1.94 0.75
C ARG A 184 -4.93 -3.15 -0.16
N LEU A 185 -5.25 -2.96 -1.42
CA LEU A 185 -5.17 -3.98 -2.45
C LEU A 185 -4.32 -3.40 -3.57
N ILE A 186 -3.18 -4.03 -3.83
CA ILE A 186 -2.20 -3.56 -4.80
C ILE A 186 -2.08 -4.62 -5.88
N LYS A 187 -2.30 -4.26 -7.14
CA LYS A 187 -1.98 -5.13 -8.27
C LYS A 187 -0.73 -4.60 -8.98
N ASN A 188 0.31 -5.43 -9.06
CA ASN A 188 1.60 -5.03 -9.62
C ASN A 188 1.73 -5.33 -11.11
N ASP A 189 0.96 -6.28 -11.65
CA ASP A 189 1.17 -6.73 -13.03
C ASP A 189 0.01 -6.39 -13.95
N HIS A 190 0.41 -6.09 -15.17
CA HIS A 190 -0.47 -5.90 -16.31
C HIS A 190 -0.72 -7.28 -16.91
N ILE A 191 -1.69 -7.40 -17.81
CA ILE A 191 -1.93 -8.60 -18.62
C ILE A 191 -2.84 -9.60 -17.89
N TYR A 192 -4.15 -9.49 -18.10
CA TYR A 192 -4.94 -10.40 -18.94
C TYR A 192 -6.38 -9.84 -19.01
N PRO A 193 -7.00 -9.71 -20.20
CA PRO A 193 -8.28 -9.02 -20.39
C PRO A 193 -9.54 -9.76 -19.88
N ASP A 194 -9.42 -10.67 -18.90
CA ASP A 194 -10.55 -11.49 -18.44
C ASP A 194 -10.57 -11.70 -16.91
N GLN A 195 -10.35 -10.63 -16.14
CA GLN A 195 -10.44 -10.65 -14.67
C GLN A 195 -11.74 -10.00 -14.14
N GLN A 196 -12.74 -9.75 -15.01
CA GLN A 196 -14.00 -9.11 -14.61
C GLN A 196 -14.73 -9.87 -13.48
N ALA A 197 -14.74 -11.21 -13.53
CA ALA A 197 -15.34 -12.06 -12.49
C ALA A 197 -14.71 -11.83 -11.10
N GLN A 198 -13.44 -11.41 -11.03
CA GLN A 198 -12.77 -11.18 -9.75
C GLN A 198 -13.30 -9.91 -9.07
N PHE A 199 -13.59 -8.86 -9.83
CA PHE A 199 -14.16 -7.64 -9.26
C PHE A 199 -15.63 -7.79 -8.86
N GLU A 200 -16.36 -8.74 -9.45
CA GLU A 200 -17.72 -9.11 -9.00
C GLU A 200 -17.69 -9.65 -7.57
N GLU A 201 -16.71 -10.50 -7.25
CA GLU A 201 -16.52 -11.02 -5.89
C GLU A 201 -16.13 -9.92 -4.89
N TRP A 202 -15.35 -8.92 -5.32
CA TRP A 202 -15.08 -7.75 -4.48
C TRP A 202 -16.33 -6.92 -4.24
N ALA A 203 -17.10 -6.69 -5.31
CA ALA A 203 -18.36 -5.97 -5.23
C ALA A 203 -19.33 -6.66 -4.27
N TYR A 204 -19.30 -8.00 -4.23
CA TYR A 204 -20.06 -8.81 -3.28
C TYR A 204 -19.53 -8.69 -1.85
N ALA A 205 -18.20 -8.73 -1.65
CA ALA A 205 -17.58 -8.70 -0.33
C ALA A 205 -17.67 -7.34 0.37
N LEU A 206 -17.51 -6.24 -0.40
CA LEU A 206 -17.39 -4.88 0.14
C LEU A 206 -18.52 -4.49 1.11
N PRO A 207 -19.82 -4.69 0.78
CA PRO A 207 -20.93 -4.36 1.69
C PRO A 207 -20.86 -5.01 3.08
N HIS A 208 -20.12 -6.11 3.21
CA HIS A 208 -19.94 -6.83 4.47
C HIS A 208 -18.75 -6.32 5.28
N LEU A 209 -17.85 -5.55 4.66
CA LEU A 209 -16.70 -4.93 5.31
C LEU A 209 -17.08 -3.56 5.90
N ARG A 210 -16.54 -3.25 7.08
CA ARG A 210 -16.74 -1.98 7.78
C ARG A 210 -15.48 -1.14 7.75
N LEU A 211 -15.07 -0.75 6.55
CA LEU A 211 -13.82 -0.04 6.34
C LEU A 211 -13.96 1.46 6.69
N GLU A 212 -12.91 2.02 7.27
CA GLU A 212 -12.68 3.47 7.31
C GLU A 212 -11.76 3.92 6.17
N LYS A 213 -10.87 3.04 5.70
CA LYS A 213 -9.86 3.31 4.70
C LYS A 213 -9.81 2.20 3.65
N LEU A 214 -9.89 2.59 2.39
CA LEU A 214 -9.77 1.67 1.25
C LEU A 214 -8.84 2.23 0.19
N HIS A 215 -7.85 1.43 -0.17
CA HIS A 215 -6.87 1.75 -1.20
C HIS A 215 -6.87 0.63 -2.23
N ILE A 216 -7.21 0.96 -3.48
CA ILE A 216 -7.20 0.00 -4.58
C ILE A 216 -6.27 0.53 -5.66
N TYR A 217 -5.17 -0.19 -5.90
CA TYR A 217 -4.30 0.05 -7.04
C TYR A 217 -4.70 -0.91 -8.16
N ASP A 218 -5.28 -0.31 -9.19
CA ASP A 218 -5.98 -0.94 -10.31
C ASP A 218 -7.37 -1.49 -9.96
N THR A 219 -8.40 -0.75 -10.38
CA THR A 219 -9.81 -1.16 -10.26
C THR A 219 -10.30 -1.93 -11.49
N GLU A 220 -9.46 -2.09 -12.50
CA GLU A 220 -9.80 -2.58 -13.84
C GLU A 220 -11.06 -1.94 -14.44
N CYS A 221 -11.36 -0.70 -14.04
CA CYS A 221 -12.56 0.00 -14.50
C CYS A 221 -13.88 -0.74 -14.18
N SER A 222 -13.92 -1.58 -13.12
CA SER A 222 -15.11 -2.36 -12.76
C SER A 222 -16.26 -1.48 -12.24
N ILE A 223 -17.38 -1.46 -12.96
CA ILE A 223 -18.57 -0.71 -12.58
C ILE A 223 -19.22 -1.29 -11.31
N ASP A 224 -19.22 -2.62 -11.16
CA ASP A 224 -19.87 -3.26 -10.02
C ASP A 224 -19.11 -3.02 -8.71
N LEU A 225 -17.77 -2.94 -8.78
CA LEU A 225 -16.94 -2.46 -7.67
C LEU A 225 -17.39 -1.06 -7.25
N TYR A 226 -17.52 -0.13 -8.19
CA TYR A 226 -17.94 1.25 -7.90
C TYR A 226 -19.36 1.32 -7.32
N ARG A 227 -20.29 0.52 -7.84
CA ARG A 227 -21.64 0.42 -7.26
C ARG A 227 -21.61 -0.11 -5.83
N ALA A 228 -20.79 -1.12 -5.55
CA ALA A 228 -20.64 -1.67 -4.20
C ALA A 228 -20.07 -0.66 -3.20
N LEU A 229 -19.18 0.23 -3.64
CA LEU A 229 -18.64 1.32 -2.80
C LEU A 229 -19.73 2.25 -2.24
N ARG A 230 -20.90 2.36 -2.88
CA ARG A 230 -22.04 3.15 -2.37
C ARG A 230 -22.55 2.69 -1.00
N SER A 231 -22.29 1.43 -0.64
CA SER A 231 -22.66 0.87 0.67
C SER A 231 -21.71 1.29 1.80
N GLN A 232 -20.54 1.81 1.46
CA GLN A 232 -19.47 2.09 2.40
C GLN A 232 -19.63 3.46 3.08
N ARG A 233 -18.88 3.65 4.17
CA ARG A 233 -18.80 4.91 4.92
C ARG A 233 -17.34 5.28 5.17
N LEU A 234 -16.56 5.32 4.09
CA LEU A 234 -15.12 5.55 4.15
C LEU A 234 -14.81 6.99 4.60
N LYS A 235 -13.71 7.14 5.31
CA LYS A 235 -13.04 8.43 5.56
C LYS A 235 -11.92 8.67 4.55
N TYR A 236 -11.31 7.59 4.05
CA TYR A 236 -10.17 7.62 3.13
C TYR A 236 -10.43 6.68 1.96
N LEU A 237 -10.47 7.22 0.75
CA LEU A 237 -10.62 6.45 -0.47
C LEU A 237 -9.52 6.79 -1.47
N PHE A 238 -8.75 5.78 -1.86
CA PHE A 238 -7.81 5.85 -2.96
C PHE A 238 -8.21 4.84 -4.04
N LEU A 239 -8.54 5.34 -5.22
CA LEU A 239 -8.79 4.55 -6.42
C LEU A 239 -7.75 4.94 -7.47
N HIS A 240 -7.03 3.94 -7.96
CA HIS A 240 -6.12 4.10 -9.09
C HIS A 240 -6.55 3.16 -10.21
N GLU A 241 -6.67 3.70 -11.42
CA GLU A 241 -6.82 2.93 -12.64
C GLU A 241 -5.48 2.97 -13.37
N HIS A 242 -4.92 1.81 -13.68
CA HIS A 242 -3.71 1.77 -14.51
C HIS A 242 -3.98 2.45 -15.86
N ILE A 243 -2.98 2.98 -16.58
CA ILE A 243 -3.16 3.54 -17.94
C ILE A 243 -2.76 2.46 -18.95
N TRP A 244 -3.73 1.84 -19.64
CA TRP A 244 -3.44 0.94 -20.77
C TRP A 244 -2.87 1.83 -21.90
N THR A 245 -1.55 1.85 -22.05
CA THR A 245 -0.85 2.63 -23.09
C THR A 245 -0.82 1.95 -24.46
N GLU A 246 -1.47 0.79 -24.63
CA GLU A 246 -1.31 -0.05 -25.83
C GLU A 246 -1.70 0.61 -27.17
N ARG A 247 -2.38 1.77 -27.19
CA ARG A 247 -2.84 2.38 -28.45
C ARG A 247 -2.33 3.78 -28.77
N GLN A 248 -1.57 4.42 -27.88
CA GLN A 248 -0.96 5.71 -28.23
C GLN A 248 0.24 5.59 -29.18
N HIS A 249 0.75 4.38 -29.44
CA HIS A 249 1.95 4.20 -30.28
C HIS A 249 1.71 4.10 -31.79
N TYR A 250 0.48 3.97 -32.29
CA TYR A 250 0.25 3.79 -33.73
C TYR A 250 -0.49 4.93 -34.45
N GLY A 251 -0.94 5.97 -33.74
CA GLY A 251 -1.60 7.13 -34.38
C GLY A 251 -2.87 6.78 -35.20
N LEU A 252 -3.37 5.55 -35.07
CA LEU A 252 -4.60 5.10 -35.70
C LEU A 252 -5.77 5.49 -34.80
N ALA A 253 -6.80 6.08 -35.39
CA ALA A 253 -8.07 6.30 -34.71
C ALA A 253 -8.59 4.97 -34.19
N ASP A 254 -8.80 4.87 -32.88
CA ASP A 254 -9.30 3.65 -32.26
C ASP A 254 -10.76 3.41 -32.71
N PRO A 255 -11.06 2.34 -33.47
CA PRO A 255 -12.41 2.08 -33.93
C PRO A 255 -13.40 1.83 -32.77
N TYR A 256 -12.90 1.58 -31.56
CA TYR A 256 -13.69 1.39 -30.34
C TYR A 256 -13.82 2.67 -29.49
N GLU A 257 -13.25 3.80 -29.92
CA GLU A 257 -13.33 5.08 -29.19
C GLU A 257 -14.76 5.47 -28.77
N PRO A 258 -15.81 5.32 -29.61
CA PRO A 258 -17.18 5.63 -29.17
C PRO A 258 -17.65 4.75 -28.01
N ILE A 259 -17.27 3.46 -28.02
CA ILE A 259 -17.63 2.50 -26.98
C ILE A 259 -16.86 2.83 -25.69
N TYR A 260 -15.57 3.10 -25.79
CA TYR A 260 -14.76 3.53 -24.63
C TYR A 260 -15.25 4.84 -24.04
N ARG A 261 -15.67 5.81 -24.87
CA ARG A 261 -16.25 7.08 -24.40
C ARG A 261 -17.53 6.87 -23.63
N ARG A 262 -18.43 6.00 -24.12
CA ARG A 262 -19.66 5.65 -23.40
C ARG A 262 -19.35 4.98 -22.07
N MET A 263 -18.50 3.95 -22.07
CA MET A 263 -18.09 3.27 -20.84
C MET A 263 -17.42 4.23 -19.84
N ARG A 264 -16.60 5.18 -20.31
CA ARG A 264 -15.95 6.19 -19.47
C ARG A 264 -16.99 7.05 -18.73
N LYS A 265 -18.05 7.48 -19.42
CA LYS A 265 -19.15 8.24 -18.79
C LYS A 265 -19.91 7.42 -17.76
N GLU A 266 -20.27 6.19 -18.10
CA GLU A 266 -20.97 5.29 -17.17
C GLU A 266 -20.14 5.00 -15.91
N ARG A 267 -18.82 4.82 -16.07
CA ARG A 267 -17.88 4.66 -14.95
C ARG A 267 -17.72 5.90 -14.11
N ALA A 268 -17.54 7.06 -14.74
CA ALA A 268 -17.47 8.33 -14.04
C ALA A 268 -18.70 8.52 -13.16
N GLN A 269 -19.89 8.31 -13.73
CA GLN A 269 -21.15 8.36 -13.00
C GLN A 269 -21.17 7.40 -11.80
N ALA A 270 -20.76 6.13 -11.99
CA ALA A 270 -20.74 5.14 -10.92
C ALA A 270 -19.78 5.52 -9.77
N VAL A 271 -18.60 6.06 -10.09
CA VAL A 271 -17.66 6.56 -9.06
C VAL A 271 -18.24 7.77 -8.34
N MET A 272 -18.86 8.71 -9.07
CA MET A 272 -19.46 9.89 -8.47
C MET A 272 -20.62 9.54 -7.54
N GLU A 273 -21.48 8.61 -7.93
CA GLU A 273 -22.53 8.07 -7.06
C GLU A 273 -21.96 7.46 -5.78
N ALA A 274 -20.84 6.72 -5.88
CA ALA A 274 -20.16 6.16 -4.71
C ALA A 274 -19.61 7.26 -3.80
N VAL A 275 -18.89 8.23 -4.34
CA VAL A 275 -18.31 9.36 -3.59
C VAL A 275 -19.40 10.17 -2.88
N VAL A 276 -20.48 10.52 -3.59
CA VAL A 276 -21.62 11.28 -3.06
C VAL A 276 -22.36 10.51 -1.96
N ALA A 277 -22.38 9.17 -2.03
CA ALA A 277 -22.94 8.32 -0.97
C ALA A 277 -22.09 8.31 0.32
N MET A 278 -20.89 8.88 0.32
CA MET A 278 -19.95 8.89 1.44
C MET A 278 -19.68 10.31 1.98
N PRO A 279 -20.66 10.94 2.67
CA PRO A 279 -20.52 12.31 3.18
C PRO A 279 -19.46 12.48 4.28
N CYS A 280 -18.90 11.38 4.79
CA CYS A 280 -17.83 11.37 5.79
C CYS A 280 -16.41 11.34 5.22
N LEU A 281 -16.23 11.32 3.89
CA LEU A 281 -14.91 11.33 3.27
C LEU A 281 -14.11 12.58 3.67
N ARG A 282 -12.83 12.34 3.95
CA ARG A 282 -11.82 13.33 4.36
C ARG A 282 -10.67 13.39 3.36
N ASP A 283 -10.23 12.24 2.88
CA ASP A 283 -9.21 12.12 1.83
C ASP A 283 -9.78 11.31 0.66
N LEU A 284 -9.83 11.93 -0.51
CA LEU A 284 -10.28 11.32 -1.74
C LEU A 284 -9.20 11.45 -2.80
N ARG A 285 -8.78 10.31 -3.35
CA ARG A 285 -7.79 10.23 -4.41
C ARG A 285 -8.33 9.39 -5.56
N LEU A 286 -8.70 10.06 -6.64
CA LEU A 286 -9.26 9.49 -7.86
C LEU A 286 -8.23 9.57 -8.99
N HIS A 287 -7.33 8.60 -9.03
CA HIS A 287 -6.35 8.46 -10.10
C HIS A 287 -6.96 7.60 -11.21
N THR A 288 -8.11 8.03 -11.72
CA THR A 288 -8.95 7.33 -12.69
C THR A 288 -8.75 7.87 -14.11
N ARG A 289 -9.21 7.12 -15.12
CA ARG A 289 -9.11 7.47 -16.55
C ARG A 289 -10.22 8.37 -17.08
N PHE A 290 -11.13 8.78 -16.21
CA PHE A 290 -12.16 9.74 -16.56
C PHE A 290 -11.88 11.05 -15.85
N ASP A 291 -12.31 12.12 -16.51
CA ASP A 291 -12.09 13.47 -16.06
C ASP A 291 -13.24 13.90 -15.15
N LEU A 292 -12.89 14.57 -14.06
CA LEU A 292 -13.89 15.23 -13.23
C LEU A 292 -14.33 16.51 -13.93
N THR A 293 -15.60 16.58 -14.30
CA THR A 293 -16.21 17.78 -14.83
C THR A 293 -16.44 18.80 -13.71
N THR A 294 -16.64 20.05 -14.08
CA THR A 294 -17.08 21.11 -13.16
C THR A 294 -18.35 20.71 -12.39
N GLU A 295 -19.28 20.03 -13.04
CA GLU A 295 -20.52 19.51 -12.41
C GLU A 295 -20.21 18.45 -11.34
N HIS A 296 -19.32 17.50 -11.62
CA HIS A 296 -18.89 16.50 -10.65
C HIS A 296 -18.26 17.15 -9.40
N LEU A 297 -17.40 18.15 -9.60
CA LEU A 297 -16.76 18.87 -8.49
C LEU A 297 -17.76 19.63 -7.62
N ARG A 298 -18.75 20.34 -8.22
CA ARG A 298 -19.83 21.02 -7.47
C ARG A 298 -20.66 20.03 -6.68
N GLU A 299 -21.03 18.91 -7.29
CA GLU A 299 -21.82 17.88 -6.61
C GLU A 299 -21.05 17.30 -5.42
N MET A 300 -19.74 17.03 -5.59
CA MET A 300 -18.87 16.60 -4.50
C MET A 300 -18.77 17.64 -3.37
N ALA A 301 -18.57 18.91 -3.68
CA ALA A 301 -18.48 19.96 -2.67
C ALA A 301 -19.75 20.03 -1.81
N ARG A 302 -20.92 19.86 -2.45
CA ARG A 302 -22.23 19.85 -1.79
C ARG A 302 -22.44 18.59 -0.93
N CYS A 303 -22.10 17.41 -1.45
CA CYS A 303 -22.45 16.12 -0.84
C CYS A 303 -21.37 15.59 0.12
N VAL A 304 -20.12 16.02 -0.06
CA VAL A 304 -18.95 15.64 0.74
C VAL A 304 -18.34 16.89 1.38
N PRO A 305 -19.09 17.60 2.24
CA PRO A 305 -18.71 18.93 2.72
C PRO A 305 -17.46 18.91 3.61
N ARG A 306 -17.00 17.74 4.06
CA ARG A 306 -15.88 17.56 4.99
C ARG A 306 -14.57 17.16 4.31
N LEU A 307 -14.54 17.16 2.98
CA LEU A 307 -13.35 16.76 2.23
C LEU A 307 -12.18 17.72 2.50
N GLU A 308 -11.06 17.16 2.94
CA GLU A 308 -9.83 17.89 3.31
C GLU A 308 -8.73 17.70 2.29
N THR A 309 -8.66 16.53 1.66
CA THR A 309 -7.69 16.20 0.61
C THR A 309 -8.42 15.71 -0.64
N LEU A 310 -8.11 16.32 -1.78
CA LEU A 310 -8.55 15.89 -3.09
C LEU A 310 -7.33 15.68 -3.99
N SER A 311 -7.18 14.47 -4.52
CA SER A 311 -6.24 14.20 -5.62
C SER A 311 -7.00 13.60 -6.78
N CYS A 312 -6.90 14.18 -7.97
CA CYS A 312 -7.63 13.69 -9.13
C CYS A 312 -6.85 13.91 -10.43
N MET A 313 -7.18 13.10 -11.44
CA MET A 313 -6.79 13.38 -12.82
C MET A 313 -7.74 14.45 -13.40
N VAL A 314 -7.18 15.50 -13.99
CA VAL A 314 -7.94 16.55 -14.68
C VAL A 314 -7.47 16.60 -16.13
N ALA A 315 -8.29 16.17 -17.08
CA ALA A 315 -8.08 16.57 -18.47
C ALA A 315 -8.67 17.96 -18.68
N CYS A 316 -7.81 18.92 -19.00
CA CYS A 316 -8.24 20.13 -19.68
C CYS A 316 -8.26 19.84 -21.17
N GLU A 317 -9.44 19.71 -21.77
CA GLU A 317 -9.53 19.81 -23.23
C GLU A 317 -8.99 21.19 -23.66
N LYS A 318 -8.32 21.26 -24.82
CA LYS A 318 -7.69 22.50 -25.30
C LYS A 318 -8.73 23.61 -25.44
N GLY A 319 -8.79 24.52 -24.47
CA GLY A 319 -9.64 25.72 -24.52
C GLY A 319 -10.39 26.02 -23.22
N GLU A 320 -10.57 25.03 -22.34
CA GLU A 320 -11.27 25.21 -21.06
C GLU A 320 -10.26 25.41 -19.93
N GLN A 321 -9.86 26.67 -19.68
CA GLN A 321 -8.69 26.94 -18.82
C GLN A 321 -9.00 27.33 -17.37
N ALA A 322 -10.28 27.55 -16.98
CA ALA A 322 -10.58 28.17 -15.69
C ALA A 322 -11.66 27.49 -14.83
N GLU A 323 -12.75 26.99 -15.42
CA GLU A 323 -13.95 26.60 -14.66
C GLU A 323 -13.72 25.57 -13.52
N PRO A 324 -12.81 24.58 -13.64
CA PRO A 324 -12.60 23.62 -12.55
C PRO A 324 -12.03 24.24 -11.27
N LEU A 325 -11.16 25.27 -11.34
CA LEU A 325 -10.54 25.85 -10.14
C LEU A 325 -11.52 26.74 -9.36
N GLU A 326 -12.36 27.52 -10.05
CA GLU A 326 -13.40 28.34 -9.41
C GLU A 326 -14.36 27.46 -8.59
N THR A 327 -14.65 26.26 -9.09
CA THR A 327 -15.50 25.29 -8.37
C THR A 327 -14.87 24.78 -7.07
N LEU A 328 -13.54 24.82 -6.96
CA LEU A 328 -12.86 24.38 -5.74
C LEU A 328 -13.13 25.32 -4.55
N GLU A 329 -13.53 26.56 -4.79
CA GLU A 329 -13.94 27.50 -3.74
C GLU A 329 -15.15 26.99 -2.93
N GLU A 330 -15.95 26.08 -3.50
CA GLU A 330 -17.09 25.48 -2.81
C GLU A 330 -16.66 24.49 -1.71
N PHE A 331 -15.42 23.98 -1.74
CA PHE A 331 -14.90 23.05 -0.73
C PHE A 331 -14.33 23.78 0.49
N LYS A 332 -15.20 24.12 1.44
CA LYS A 332 -14.86 24.89 2.67
C LYS A 332 -13.76 24.31 3.56
N HIS A 333 -13.46 23.01 3.42
CA HIS A 333 -12.51 22.29 4.26
C HIS A 333 -11.29 21.76 3.49
N LEU A 334 -11.20 22.03 2.18
CA LEU A 334 -10.10 21.53 1.37
C LEU A 334 -8.79 22.21 1.77
N THR A 335 -7.81 21.42 2.16
CA THR A 335 -6.46 21.88 2.59
C THR A 335 -5.35 21.33 1.72
N SER A 336 -5.61 20.26 0.96
CA SER A 336 -4.66 19.65 0.05
C SER A 336 -5.32 19.32 -1.28
N LEU A 337 -4.79 19.88 -2.36
CA LEU A 337 -5.20 19.60 -3.73
C LEU A 337 -4.01 19.02 -4.50
N THR A 338 -4.24 17.94 -5.25
CA THR A 338 -3.25 17.37 -6.17
C THR A 338 -3.92 17.06 -7.50
N CYS A 339 -3.73 17.92 -8.49
CA CYS A 339 -4.18 17.70 -9.86
C CYS A 339 -3.09 16.97 -10.63
N LEU A 340 -3.40 15.78 -11.14
CA LEU A 340 -2.51 14.96 -11.96
C LEU A 340 -2.93 15.03 -13.43
N GLY A 341 -1.98 14.84 -14.34
CA GLY A 341 -2.22 14.81 -15.78
C GLY A 341 -1.75 16.05 -16.53
N TRP A 342 -2.24 16.22 -17.76
CA TRP A 342 -1.85 17.30 -18.66
C TRP A 342 -2.67 18.54 -18.33
N THR A 343 -2.25 19.28 -17.31
CA THR A 343 -2.89 20.56 -16.98
C THR A 343 -2.37 21.64 -17.91
N THR A 344 -3.26 22.44 -18.48
CA THR A 344 -2.89 23.66 -19.21
C THR A 344 -2.89 24.91 -18.32
N PHE A 345 -3.08 24.74 -17.00
CA PHE A 345 -3.05 25.83 -16.04
C PHE A 345 -1.71 26.57 -16.13
N SER A 346 -1.77 27.86 -16.41
CA SER A 346 -0.59 28.70 -16.27
C SER A 346 -0.24 28.84 -14.78
N ALA A 347 1.05 28.93 -14.45
CA ALA A 347 1.50 29.21 -13.09
C ALA A 347 0.85 30.49 -12.53
N ARG A 348 0.62 31.49 -13.39
CA ARG A 348 -0.08 32.72 -13.05
C ARG A 348 -1.51 32.45 -12.56
N TYR A 349 -2.25 31.59 -13.25
CA TYR A 349 -3.64 31.27 -12.89
C TYR A 349 -3.73 30.55 -11.54
N ILE A 350 -2.81 29.62 -11.27
CA ILE A 350 -2.71 28.96 -9.97
C ILE A 350 -2.42 29.99 -8.86
N LEU A 351 -1.52 30.94 -9.12
CA LEU A 351 -1.19 32.01 -8.16
C LEU A 351 -2.32 33.03 -7.95
N GLU A 352 -3.19 33.25 -8.94
CA GLU A 352 -4.35 34.14 -8.80
C GLU A 352 -5.48 33.46 -8.00
N TRP A 353 -5.51 32.13 -7.96
CA TRP A 353 -6.48 31.35 -7.18
C TRP A 353 -6.07 31.14 -5.71
N ILE A 354 -4.76 30.99 -5.43
CA ILE A 354 -4.20 30.91 -4.06
C ILE A 354 -4.32 32.27 -3.37
#